data_AF-A0A0A1YQA2-F1
#
_entry.id   AF-A0A0A1YQA2-F1
#
_cell.length_a   1.000
_cell.length_b   1.000
_cell.length_c   1.000
_cell.angle_alpha   90.00
_cell.angle_beta   90.00
_cell.angle_gamma   90.00
#
_symmetry.space_group_name_H-M   'P 1'
#
loop_
_entity.id
_entity.type
_entity.pdbx_description
1 polymer ?
#
loop_
_entity_poly.entity_id
_entity_poly.type
_entity_poly.pdbx_seq_one_letter_code
_entity_poly.pdbx_strand_id
1 'polypeptide(L)'
;MLRLITLAATAMLLAACKEDKAPEFPSVDLHGRLVVDQEMTSRRQAQGIQGEYFKRVLTVNGQDMAFAEFLTQYCADSNTRNETCQKAVRIKRIDEVSGATRFLPNGL
;
A
#
# COMPACT_ATOMS: atom_id res chain seq x y z
N MET A 1 -35.95 43.50 -25.07
CA MET A 1 -35.76 42.05 -25.21
C MET A 1 -34.27 41.71 -25.13
N LEU A 2 -33.64 41.90 -23.97
CA LEU A 2 -32.18 41.73 -23.80
C LEU A 2 -31.84 41.31 -22.35
N ARG A 3 -32.64 40.39 -21.79
CA ARG A 3 -32.47 39.92 -20.40
C ARG A 3 -32.51 38.39 -20.23
N LEU A 4 -32.71 37.64 -21.31
CA LEU A 4 -32.89 36.18 -21.25
C LEU A 4 -31.68 35.38 -21.75
N ILE A 5 -30.67 36.04 -22.35
CA ILE A 5 -29.51 35.33 -22.94
C ILE A 5 -28.40 35.09 -21.90
N THR A 6 -28.37 35.84 -20.80
CA THR A 6 -27.33 35.73 -19.77
C THR A 6 -27.52 34.59 -18.77
N LEU A 7 -28.71 33.99 -18.66
CA LEU A 7 -28.95 32.88 -17.71
C LEU A 7 -28.55 31.50 -18.24
N ALA A 8 -28.28 31.34 -19.53
CA ALA A 8 -27.92 30.03 -20.10
C ALA A 8 -26.41 29.71 -20.01
N ALA A 9 -25.55 30.71 -19.78
CA ALA A 9 -24.10 30.53 -19.77
C ALA A 9 -23.54 30.00 -18.43
N THR A 10 -24.29 30.11 -17.33
CA THR A 10 -23.83 29.65 -16.01
C THR A 10 -24.12 28.16 -15.76
N ALA A 11 -25.03 27.54 -16.51
CA ALA A 11 -25.35 26.12 -16.38
C ALA A 11 -24.26 25.18 -16.97
N MET A 12 -23.47 25.66 -17.95
CA MET A 12 -22.42 24.85 -18.57
C MET A 12 -21.13 24.75 -17.74
N LEU A 13 -20.97 25.57 -16.70
CA LEU A 13 -19.80 25.53 -15.81
C LEU A 13 -19.90 24.48 -14.69
N LEU A 14 -21.09 23.90 -14.45
CA LEU A 14 -21.27 22.84 -13.43
C LEU A 14 -21.11 21.41 -13.99
N ALA A 15 -21.08 21.23 -15.31
CA ALA A 15 -20.93 19.91 -15.93
C ALA A 15 -19.47 19.42 -16.03
N ALA A 16 -18.51 20.23 -15.58
CA ALA A 16 -17.08 19.90 -15.61
C ALA A 16 -16.52 19.48 -14.23
N CYS A 17 -17.38 19.14 -13.27
CA CYS A 17 -16.95 18.28 -12.17
C CYS A 17 -16.65 16.89 -12.76
N LYS A 18 -15.44 16.72 -13.30
CA LYS A 18 -14.81 15.40 -13.31
C LYS A 18 -14.88 14.92 -11.86
N GLU A 19 -15.68 13.89 -11.62
CA GLU A 19 -15.48 13.05 -10.45
C GLU A 19 -14.03 12.57 -10.55
N ASP A 20 -13.12 13.27 -9.86
CA ASP A 20 -11.86 12.70 -9.44
C ASP A 20 -12.25 11.53 -8.55
N LYS A 21 -12.47 10.37 -9.19
CA LYS A 21 -12.49 9.09 -8.49
C LYS A 21 -11.26 9.12 -7.62
N ALA A 22 -11.49 9.14 -6.30
CA ALA A 22 -10.41 9.00 -5.34
C ALA A 22 -9.51 7.86 -5.84
N PRO A 23 -8.18 8.07 -5.95
CA PRO A 23 -7.28 7.10 -6.56
C PRO A 23 -7.61 5.73 -5.99
N GLU A 24 -8.03 4.83 -6.87
CA GLU A 24 -8.58 3.53 -6.47
C GLU A 24 -7.50 2.81 -5.67
N PHE A 25 -7.78 2.54 -4.39
CA PHE A 25 -6.82 1.84 -3.54
C PHE A 25 -6.60 0.46 -4.15
N PRO A 26 -5.35 0.04 -4.41
CA PRO A 26 -5.10 -1.19 -5.15
C PRO A 26 -5.61 -2.39 -4.35
N SER A 27 -6.34 -3.27 -5.02
CA SER A 27 -6.59 -4.61 -4.49
C SER A 27 -5.26 -5.36 -4.50
N VAL A 28 -4.74 -5.68 -3.32
CA VAL A 28 -3.43 -6.32 -3.14
C VAL A 28 -3.53 -7.44 -2.13
N ASP A 29 -2.89 -8.57 -2.44
CA ASP A 29 -2.68 -9.63 -1.46
C ASP A 29 -1.48 -9.28 -0.59
N LEU A 30 -1.74 -8.97 0.69
CA LEU A 30 -0.72 -8.60 1.66
C LEU A 30 0.16 -9.78 2.10
N HIS A 31 -0.16 -11.03 1.74
CA HIS A 31 0.76 -12.14 1.94
C HIS A 31 1.98 -11.99 1.00
N GLY A 32 1.74 -11.59 -0.24
CA GLY A 32 2.79 -11.39 -1.23
C GLY A 32 3.72 -12.60 -1.38
N ARG A 33 4.90 -12.34 -1.93
CA ARG A 33 5.98 -13.32 -2.04
C ARG A 33 7.10 -13.01 -1.04
N LEU A 34 7.69 -14.06 -0.49
CA LEU A 34 8.85 -13.94 0.37
C LEU A 34 10.11 -14.10 -0.47
N VAL A 35 11.02 -13.14 -0.34
CA VAL A 35 12.33 -13.18 -1.00
C VAL A 35 13.42 -13.01 0.04
N VAL A 36 14.57 -13.65 -0.17
CA VAL A 36 15.70 -13.52 0.75
C VAL A 36 16.15 -12.06 0.80
N ASP A 37 16.24 -11.53 2.01
CA ASP A 37 16.87 -10.27 2.30
C ASP A 37 18.36 -10.53 2.52
N GLN A 38 19.15 -10.38 1.44
CA GLN A 38 20.59 -10.64 1.48
C GLN A 38 21.33 -9.72 2.45
N GLU A 39 20.87 -8.48 2.62
CA GLU A 39 21.51 -7.52 3.53
C GLU A 39 21.28 -7.94 4.99
N MET A 40 20.03 -8.20 5.36
CA MET A 40 19.68 -8.67 6.70
C MET A 40 20.34 -10.01 7.01
N THR A 41 20.30 -10.93 6.05
CA THR A 41 20.91 -12.27 6.18
C THR A 41 22.41 -12.15 6.42
N SER A 42 23.14 -11.39 5.59
CA SER A 42 24.58 -11.21 5.75
C SER A 42 24.94 -10.55 7.08
N ARG A 43 24.16 -9.53 7.48
CA ARG A 43 24.36 -8.83 8.76
C ARG A 43 24.17 -9.75 9.96
N ARG A 44 23.17 -10.63 9.94
CA ARG A 44 22.89 -11.60 11.01
C ARG A 44 23.91 -12.73 11.05
N GLN A 45 24.33 -13.22 9.89
CA GLN A 45 25.39 -14.24 9.79
C GLN A 45 26.73 -13.71 10.28
N ALA A 46 27.06 -12.44 10.03
CA ALA A 46 28.24 -11.78 10.61
C ALA A 46 28.18 -11.68 12.15
N GLN A 47 27.00 -11.76 12.75
CA GLN A 47 26.77 -11.83 14.20
C GLN A 47 26.74 -13.28 14.74
N GLY A 48 27.05 -14.27 13.89
CA GLY A 48 27.01 -15.70 14.25
C GLY A 48 25.60 -16.32 14.26
N ILE A 49 24.57 -15.60 13.79
CA ILE A 49 23.20 -16.10 13.72
C ILE A 49 23.00 -16.78 12.37
N GLN A 50 22.68 -18.08 12.39
CA GLN A 50 22.46 -18.87 11.19
C GLN A 50 21.02 -18.73 10.67
N GLY A 51 20.84 -18.89 9.36
CA GLY A 51 19.55 -18.87 8.67
C GLY A 51 19.44 -17.77 7.62
N GLU A 52 18.40 -17.87 6.80
CA GLU A 52 18.00 -16.85 5.84
C GLU A 52 16.89 -15.98 6.44
N TYR A 53 16.99 -14.67 6.22
CA TYR A 53 15.95 -13.73 6.56
C TYR A 53 15.21 -13.32 5.30
N PHE A 54 13.90 -13.19 5.39
CA PHE A 54 13.05 -12.87 4.26
C PHE A 54 12.47 -11.47 4.40
N LYS A 55 12.27 -10.82 3.25
CA LYS A 55 11.46 -9.63 3.08
C LYS A 55 10.26 -9.94 2.19
N ARG A 56 9.21 -9.14 2.36
CA ARG A 56 7.97 -9.29 1.63
C ARG A 56 7.93 -8.37 0.41
N VAL A 57 7.52 -8.93 -0.72
CA VAL A 57 7.29 -8.22 -1.97
C VAL A 57 5.84 -8.45 -2.36
N LEU A 58 5.13 -7.37 -2.67
CA LEU A 58 3.72 -7.40 -3.07
C LEU A 58 3.62 -7.27 -4.59
N THR A 59 2.61 -7.91 -5.17
CA THR A 59 2.22 -7.63 -6.56
C THR A 59 1.10 -6.60 -6.55
N VAL A 60 1.42 -5.36 -6.91
CA VAL A 60 0.49 -4.23 -6.96
C VAL A 60 0.28 -3.87 -8.43
N ASN A 61 -0.95 -3.96 -8.92
CA ASN A 61 -1.28 -3.66 -10.32
C ASN A 61 -0.41 -4.43 -11.35
N GLY A 62 -0.05 -5.67 -11.03
CA GLY A 62 0.80 -6.52 -11.88
C GLY A 62 2.30 -6.23 -11.80
N GLN A 63 2.73 -5.29 -10.95
CA GLN A 63 4.13 -4.97 -10.72
C GLN A 63 4.58 -5.39 -9.33
N ASP A 64 5.83 -5.83 -9.24
CA ASP A 64 6.45 -6.13 -7.95
C ASP A 64 6.82 -4.84 -7.22
N MET A 65 6.40 -4.73 -5.96
CA MET A 65 6.64 -3.59 -5.10
C MET A 65 7.16 -4.07 -3.75
N ALA A 66 8.16 -3.39 -3.20
CA ALA A 66 8.63 -3.70 -1.85
C ALA A 66 7.53 -3.38 -0.83
N PHE A 67 7.38 -4.22 0.20
CA PHE A 67 6.33 -3.99 1.20
C PHE A 67 6.45 -2.64 1.92
N ALA A 68 7.68 -2.18 2.19
CA ALA A 68 7.94 -0.87 2.77
C ALA A 68 7.50 0.28 1.84
N GLU A 69 7.72 0.12 0.53
CA GLU A 69 7.31 1.11 -0.48
C GLU A 69 5.80 1.21 -0.58
N PHE A 70 5.09 0.07 -0.56
CA PHE A 70 3.63 0.03 -0.51
C PHE A 70 3.07 0.82 0.68
N LEU A 71 3.67 0.63 1.86
CA LEU A 71 3.24 1.35 3.06
C LEU A 71 3.45 2.87 2.92
N THR A 72 4.59 3.30 2.38
CA THR A 72 4.86 4.72 2.17
C THR A 72 3.96 5.33 1.09
N GLN A 73 3.67 4.61 0.02
CA GLN A 73 2.90 5.13 -1.11
C GLN A 73 1.39 5.14 -0.87
N TYR A 74 0.85 4.07 -0.25
CA TYR A 74 -0.59 3.88 -0.10
C TYR A 74 -1.09 4.04 1.34
N CYS A 75 -0.21 3.90 2.34
CA CYS A 75 -0.58 3.86 3.76
C CYS A 75 0.18 4.90 4.61
N ALA A 76 0.52 6.05 4.03
CA ALA A 76 1.23 7.12 4.72
C ALA A 76 0.45 7.74 5.90
N ASP A 77 -0.89 7.74 5.82
CA ASP A 77 -1.74 8.26 6.89
C ASP A 77 -1.89 7.24 8.02
N SER A 78 -1.32 7.56 9.19
CA SER A 78 -1.43 6.74 10.40
C SER A 78 -2.85 6.64 10.97
N ASN A 79 -3.76 7.54 10.59
CA ASN A 79 -5.15 7.58 11.04
C ASN A 79 -6.13 6.97 10.01
N THR A 80 -5.62 6.27 9.00
CA THR A 80 -6.44 5.68 7.95
C THR A 80 -7.45 4.67 8.48
N ARG A 81 -8.68 4.77 7.96
CA ARG A 81 -9.76 3.77 8.16
C ARG A 81 -9.71 2.65 7.12
N ASN A 82 -8.74 2.68 6.20
CA ASN A 82 -8.57 1.64 5.19
C ASN A 82 -8.08 0.35 5.85
N GLU A 83 -8.88 -0.71 5.77
CA GLU A 83 -8.57 -2.00 6.39
C GLU A 83 -7.27 -2.62 5.86
N THR A 84 -7.00 -2.48 4.56
CA THR A 84 -5.75 -2.97 3.95
C THR A 84 -4.54 -2.30 4.57
N CYS A 85 -4.58 -0.99 4.80
CA CYS A 85 -3.49 -0.30 5.49
C CYS A 85 -3.35 -0.71 6.95
N GLN A 86 -4.46 -0.90 7.67
CA GLN A 86 -4.42 -1.39 9.05
C GLN A 86 -3.80 -2.79 9.15
N LYS A 87 -4.15 -3.68 8.23
CA LYS A 87 -3.57 -5.03 8.11
C LYS A 87 -2.10 -4.97 7.72
N ALA A 88 -1.74 -4.14 6.73
CA ALA A 88 -0.36 -3.97 6.29
C ALA A 88 0.54 -3.46 7.42
N VAL A 89 0.09 -2.50 8.23
CA VAL A 89 0.84 -2.02 9.39
C VAL A 89 1.02 -3.10 10.45
N ARG A 90 0.02 -3.97 10.67
CA ARG A 90 0.17 -5.11 11.59
C ARG A 90 1.19 -6.13 11.06
N ILE A 91 1.13 -6.47 9.78
CA ILE A 91 2.10 -7.36 9.12
C ILE A 91 3.52 -6.76 9.21
N LYS A 92 3.68 -5.45 8.99
CA LYS A 92 4.96 -4.75 9.15
C LYS A 92 5.59 -4.99 10.51
N ARG A 93 4.81 -4.87 11.58
CA ARG A 93 5.31 -5.10 12.95
C ARG A 93 5.76 -6.54 13.17
N ILE A 94 5.06 -7.51 12.58
CA ILE A 94 5.45 -8.92 12.64
C ILE A 94 6.77 -9.11 11.88
N ASP A 95 6.83 -8.64 10.64
CA ASP A 95 7.99 -8.75 9.77
C ASP A 95 9.24 -8.05 10.38
N GLU A 96 9.08 -6.94 11.11
CA GLU A 96 10.18 -6.23 11.79
C GLU A 96 10.78 -7.01 12.97
N VAL A 97 9.97 -7.79 13.67
CA VAL A 97 10.40 -8.54 14.87
C VAL A 97 11.08 -9.85 14.48
N SER A 98 10.46 -10.62 13.57
CA SER A 98 10.90 -11.99 13.23
C SER A 98 11.49 -12.15 11.84
N GLY A 99 11.49 -11.10 11.01
CA GLY A 99 11.60 -11.26 9.56
C GLY A 99 10.27 -11.68 8.94
N ALA A 100 10.14 -11.50 7.62
CA ALA A 100 8.90 -11.82 6.94
C ALA A 100 8.60 -13.32 6.98
N THR A 101 7.36 -13.66 7.32
CA THR A 101 6.90 -15.06 7.47
C THR A 101 5.67 -15.35 6.62
N ARG A 102 5.54 -16.62 6.23
CA ARG A 102 4.35 -17.15 5.55
C ARG A 102 3.17 -17.36 6.49
N PHE A 103 3.45 -17.46 7.78
CA PHE A 103 2.45 -17.75 8.81
C PHE A 103 1.99 -16.45 9.46
N LEU A 104 1.04 -15.78 8.81
CA LEU A 104 0.38 -14.63 9.38
C LEU A 104 -0.79 -15.08 10.28
N PRO A 105 -1.03 -14.39 11.41
CA PRO A 105 -2.22 -14.61 12.24
C PRO A 105 -3.52 -14.54 11.44
N ASN A 106 -4.49 -15.38 11.80
CA ASN A 106 -5.83 -15.36 11.20
C ASN A 106 -6.49 -13.98 11.39
N GLY A 107 -7.16 -13.50 10.35
CA GLY A 107 -7.85 -12.21 10.36
C GLY A 107 -6.98 -11.00 9.99
N LEU A 108 -5.72 -11.24 9.58
CA LEU A 108 -4.95 -10.30 8.77
C LEU A 108 -5.33 -10.36 7.30
#